data_AF-A0A6B3CC96-F1
#
_entry.id   AF-A0A6B3CC96-F1
#
_cell.length_a   1.000
_cell.length_b   1.000
_cell.length_c   1.000
_cell.angle_alpha   90.00
_cell.angle_beta   90.00
_cell.angle_gamma   90.00
#
_symmetry.space_group_name_H-M   'P 1'
#
loop_
_entity.id
_entity.type
_entity.pdbx_description
1 polymer ?
#
loop_
_entity_poly.entity_id
_entity_poly.type
_entity_poly.pdbx_seq_one_letter_code
_entity_poly.pdbx_strand_id
1 'polypeptide(L)'
;ALTFSSSLYPPDDVHHAAASYPRVLVARTRDFRTVTPARVLIDHGTGVIDTTVVPAALAPDGRVHRFSKQDADAPGSLRLFHEAGSALDADDFEVVAARLADDRYAHVEAPLVFRDHRDGTWYLWVDQ
;
A
#
# COMPACT_ATOMS: atom_id res chain seq x y z
N ALA A 1 3.20 -11.61 -4.56
CA ALA A 1 4.10 -11.22 -3.46
C ALA A 1 3.26 -11.03 -2.20
N LEU A 2 3.86 -11.12 -1.02
CA LEU A 2 3.18 -10.79 0.24
C LEU A 2 3.51 -9.34 0.58
N THR A 3 2.50 -8.54 0.89
CA THR A 3 2.66 -7.14 1.33
C THR A 3 2.10 -7.00 2.73
N PHE A 4 2.80 -6.25 3.58
CA PHE A 4 2.39 -5.99 4.97
C PHE A 4 3.06 -4.71 5.47
N SER A 5 2.48 -4.03 6.45
CA SER A 5 3.07 -2.86 7.08
C SER A 5 3.79 -3.22 8.38
N SER A 6 4.89 -2.53 8.65
CA SER A 6 5.55 -2.59 9.96
C SER A 6 6.37 -1.33 10.18
N SER A 7 6.43 -0.87 11.43
CA SER A 7 7.53 0.01 11.85
C SER A 7 8.84 -0.79 11.84
N LEU A 8 9.92 -0.14 11.41
CA LEU A 8 11.26 -0.74 11.37
C LEU A 8 12.14 -0.04 12.39
N TYR A 9 12.98 -0.81 13.08
CA TYR A 9 13.88 -0.32 14.12
C TYR A 9 15.32 -0.76 13.82
N PRO A 10 16.34 0.00 14.27
CA PRO A 10 17.72 -0.44 14.25
C PRO A 10 17.91 -1.80 14.94
N PRO A 11 18.84 -2.65 14.49
CA PRO A 11 19.05 -3.98 15.10
C PRO A 11 19.41 -3.96 16.59
N ASP A 12 19.97 -2.87 17.08
CA ASP A 12 20.35 -2.64 18.48
C ASP A 12 19.22 -2.03 19.33
N ASP A 13 18.13 -1.55 18.71
CA ASP A 13 16.93 -1.09 19.41
C ASP A 13 15.96 -2.25 19.69
N VAL A 14 16.41 -3.20 20.50
CA VAL A 14 15.65 -4.41 20.86
C VAL A 14 14.36 -4.13 21.64
N HIS A 15 14.20 -2.91 22.14
CA HIS A 15 13.01 -2.46 22.87
C HIS A 15 12.07 -1.60 22.03
N HIS A 16 12.41 -1.34 20.76
CA HIS A 16 11.63 -0.50 19.85
C HIS A 16 11.30 0.87 20.47
N ALA A 17 12.27 1.48 21.14
CA ALA A 17 12.09 2.72 21.90
C ALA A 17 12.29 3.98 21.03
N ALA A 18 13.03 3.88 19.92
CA ALA A 18 13.21 4.97 19.00
C ALA A 18 11.90 5.32 18.26
N ALA A 19 11.73 6.59 17.90
CA ALA A 19 10.62 6.97 17.04
C ALA A 19 10.75 6.28 15.66
N SER A 20 9.66 5.72 15.17
CA SER A 20 9.56 5.08 13.86
C SER A 20 8.15 5.28 13.31
N TYR A 21 7.93 4.84 12.08
CA TYR A 21 6.63 4.87 11.41
C TYR A 21 6.46 3.62 10.54
N PRO A 22 5.22 3.18 10.28
CA PRO A 22 4.97 2.02 9.46
C PRO A 22 5.37 2.29 8.01
N ARG A 23 6.13 1.34 7.44
CA ARG A 23 6.42 1.25 6.01
C ARG A 23 5.73 0.02 5.45
N VAL A 24 5.40 0.04 4.18
CA VAL A 24 4.91 -1.17 3.51
C VAL A 24 6.10 -1.99 3.07
N LEU A 25 6.13 -3.24 3.48
CA LEU A 25 7.14 -4.23 3.20
C LEU A 25 6.63 -5.25 2.20
N VAL A 26 7.57 -5.90 1.51
CA VAL A 26 7.26 -7.00 0.60
C VAL A 26 8.20 -8.18 0.82
N ALA A 27 7.61 -9.37 0.80
CA ALA A 27 8.31 -10.64 0.79
C ALA A 27 7.75 -11.54 -0.32
N ARG A 28 8.49 -12.59 -0.67
CA ARG A 28 8.07 -13.60 -1.64
C ARG A 28 8.02 -14.97 -0.99
N THR A 29 7.07 -15.78 -1.42
CA THR A 29 6.92 -17.17 -1.01
C THR A 29 6.63 -18.02 -2.25
N ARG A 30 6.99 -19.29 -2.21
CA ARG A 30 6.59 -20.29 -3.22
C ARG A 30 5.54 -21.27 -2.70
N ASP A 31 5.34 -21.32 -1.38
CA ASP A 31 4.60 -22.38 -0.70
C ASP A 31 3.66 -21.86 0.42
N PHE A 32 3.61 -20.54 0.64
CA PHE A 32 2.88 -19.89 1.74
C PHE A 32 3.31 -20.31 3.15
N ARG A 33 4.49 -20.94 3.30
CA ARG A 33 5.06 -21.33 4.60
C ARG A 33 6.41 -20.67 4.84
N THR A 34 7.24 -20.62 3.82
CA THR A 34 8.55 -19.98 3.86
C THR A 34 8.52 -18.68 3.10
N VAL A 35 9.14 -17.63 3.66
CA VAL A 35 9.20 -16.30 3.06
C VAL A 35 10.65 -15.88 2.88
N THR A 36 10.92 -15.15 1.81
CA THR A 36 12.20 -14.42 1.66
C THR A 36 12.32 -13.36 2.74
N PRO A 37 13.53 -12.89 3.07
CA PRO A 37 13.69 -11.66 3.84
C PRO A 37 12.83 -10.53 3.26
N ALA A 38 12.17 -9.80 4.14
CA ALA A 38 11.34 -8.68 3.75
C ALA A 38 12.20 -7.49 3.33
N ARG A 39 11.73 -6.73 2.34
CA ARG A 39 12.33 -5.46 1.92
C ARG A 39 11.28 -4.37 1.94
N VAL A 40 11.70 -3.12 2.06
CA VAL A 40 10.80 -1.97 1.91
C VAL A 40 10.25 -1.95 0.47
N LEU A 41 8.94 -1.74 0.37
CA LEU A 41 8.20 -1.56 -0.88
C LEU A 41 7.72 -0.11 -1.03
N ILE A 42 7.16 0.46 0.03
CA ILE A 42 6.66 1.84 0.05
C ILE A 42 7.20 2.54 1.30
N ASP A 43 7.86 3.66 1.08
CA ASP A 43 8.31 4.58 2.13
C ASP A 43 8.11 6.02 1.65
N HIS A 44 7.12 6.69 2.23
CA HIS A 44 6.79 8.09 1.95
C HIS A 44 7.38 9.05 2.99
N GLY A 45 8.32 8.58 3.85
CA GLY A 45 8.82 9.38 4.98
C GLY A 45 7.80 9.58 6.11
N THR A 46 6.68 8.86 6.05
CA THR A 46 5.52 8.94 6.94
C THR A 46 4.85 7.58 7.00
N GLY A 47 4.00 7.36 8.02
CA GLY A 47 3.26 6.11 8.18
C GLY A 47 2.38 5.76 6.98
N VAL A 48 2.60 4.58 6.40
CA VAL A 48 1.78 4.00 5.33
C VAL A 48 1.41 2.57 5.69
N ILE A 49 0.11 2.27 5.62
CA ILE A 49 -0.49 0.98 5.96
C ILE A 49 -1.46 0.52 4.86
N ASP A 50 -2.02 -0.67 5.05
CA ASP A 50 -3.09 -1.26 4.25
C ASP A 50 -2.94 -1.10 2.74
N THR A 51 -2.05 -1.91 2.17
CA THR A 51 -1.75 -1.83 0.74
C THR A 51 -2.31 -2.99 -0.04
N THR A 52 -3.14 -2.66 -1.04
CA THR A 52 -3.58 -3.59 -2.08
C THR A 52 -2.92 -3.23 -3.41
N VAL A 53 -2.41 -4.25 -4.12
CA VAL A 53 -1.74 -4.09 -5.41
C VAL A 53 -2.54 -4.79 -6.52
N VAL A 54 -2.80 -4.07 -7.60
CA VAL A 54 -3.27 -4.60 -8.88
C VAL A 54 -2.07 -4.79 -9.81
N PRO A 55 -1.72 -6.03 -10.20
CA PRO A 55 -0.62 -6.28 -11.11
C PRO A 55 -0.87 -5.72 -12.52
N ALA A 56 0.21 -5.31 -13.19
CA ALA A 56 0.21 -4.85 -14.58
C ALA A 56 -0.54 -5.77 -15.55
N ALA A 57 -0.44 -7.08 -15.37
CA ALA A 57 -1.13 -8.07 -16.21
C ALA A 57 -2.66 -8.03 -16.10
N LEU A 58 -3.22 -7.42 -15.05
CA LEU A 58 -4.67 -7.26 -14.85
C LEU A 58 -5.17 -5.87 -15.23
N ALA A 59 -4.29 -4.86 -15.22
CA ALA A 59 -4.61 -3.48 -15.49
C ALA A 59 -4.67 -3.20 -17.01
N PRO A 60 -5.71 -2.51 -17.53
CA PRO A 60 -5.84 -2.23 -18.96
C PRO A 60 -4.70 -1.39 -19.56
N ASP A 61 -4.05 -0.55 -18.75
CA ASP A 61 -2.93 0.31 -19.16
C ASP A 61 -1.56 -0.37 -19.03
N GLY A 62 -1.53 -1.62 -18.55
CA GLY A 62 -0.30 -2.39 -18.34
C GLY A 62 0.56 -1.88 -17.19
N ARG A 63 0.04 -1.05 -16.28
CA ARG A 63 0.77 -0.50 -15.12
C ARG A 63 0.43 -1.23 -13.84
N VAL A 64 1.35 -1.21 -12.88
CA VAL A 64 1.05 -1.66 -11.51
C VAL A 64 0.31 -0.53 -10.81
N HIS A 65 -0.88 -0.81 -10.28
CA HIS A 65 -1.58 0.12 -9.39
C HIS A 65 -1.49 -0.37 -7.95
N ARG A 66 -1.33 0.56 -7.02
CA ARG A 66 -1.38 0.26 -5.59
C ARG A 66 -2.23 1.29 -4.85
N PHE A 67 -3.01 0.81 -3.89
CA PHE A 67 -3.89 1.62 -3.07
C PHE A 67 -3.46 1.43 -1.62
N SER A 68 -3.23 2.52 -0.91
CA SER A 68 -2.63 2.53 0.41
C SER A 68 -3.27 3.58 1.29
N LYS A 69 -3.20 3.39 2.60
CA LYS A 69 -3.57 4.40 3.59
C LYS A 69 -2.32 5.10 4.12
N GLN A 70 -2.30 6.42 4.06
CA GLN A 70 -1.39 7.21 4.88
C GLN A 70 -1.99 7.34 6.28
N ASP A 71 -1.32 6.74 7.26
CA ASP A 71 -1.76 6.62 8.66
C ASP A 71 -1.61 7.95 9.44
N ALA A 72 -0.93 8.93 8.85
CA ALA A 72 -0.77 10.25 9.44
C ALA A 72 -2.00 11.14 9.23
N ASP A 73 -2.58 11.60 10.33
CA ASP A 73 -3.66 12.59 10.40
C ASP A 73 -3.11 14.04 10.44
N ALA A 74 -2.39 14.43 9.39
CA ALA A 74 -1.75 15.74 9.27
C ALA A 74 -2.22 16.53 8.05
N PRO A 75 -2.12 17.88 8.07
CA PRO A 75 -2.30 18.69 6.86
C PRO A 75 -1.39 18.20 5.72
N GLY A 76 -1.96 18.02 4.53
CA GLY A 76 -1.23 17.47 3.38
C GLY A 76 -1.18 15.94 3.32
N SER A 77 -1.79 15.22 4.27
CA SER A 77 -1.95 13.76 4.17
C SER A 77 -2.72 13.36 2.91
N LEU A 78 -2.17 12.37 2.21
CA LEU A 78 -2.78 11.70 1.07
C LEU A 78 -4.00 10.87 1.49
N ARG A 79 -4.18 10.59 2.80
CA ARG A 79 -5.28 9.76 3.34
C ARG A 79 -5.33 8.40 2.65
N LEU A 80 -6.49 7.91 2.21
CA LEU A 80 -6.52 6.79 1.27
C LEU A 80 -6.11 7.30 -0.12
N PHE A 81 -5.09 6.69 -0.70
CA PHE A 81 -4.49 7.14 -1.95
C PHE A 81 -4.18 6.00 -2.92
N HIS A 82 -4.02 6.38 -4.18
CA HIS A 82 -3.76 5.51 -5.32
C HIS A 82 -2.49 5.97 -6.03
N GLU A 83 -1.58 5.05 -6.26
CA GLU A 83 -0.39 5.25 -7.08
C GLU A 83 -0.33 4.27 -8.25
N ALA A 84 0.39 4.64 -9.30
CA ALA A 84 0.67 3.78 -10.44
C ALA A 84 2.14 3.86 -10.86
N GLY A 85 2.73 2.72 -11.23
CA GLY A 85 4.13 2.59 -11.64
C GLY A 85 4.31 1.52 -12.71
N SER A 86 5.52 1.40 -13.28
CA SER A 86 5.78 0.44 -14.37
C SER A 86 5.92 -1.01 -13.90
N ALA A 87 6.43 -1.23 -12.69
CA ALA A 87 6.61 -2.54 -12.08
C ALA A 87 6.49 -2.46 -10.55
N LEU A 88 6.31 -3.61 -9.88
CA LEU A 88 6.12 -3.64 -8.42
C LEU A 88 7.30 -3.04 -7.65
N ASP A 89 8.51 -3.24 -8.14
CA ASP A 89 9.77 -2.76 -7.56
C ASP A 89 10.38 -1.55 -8.28
N ALA A 90 9.63 -0.95 -9.21
CA ALA A 90 10.05 0.30 -9.81
C ALA A 90 9.94 1.46 -8.80
N ASP A 91 10.80 2.46 -8.97
CA ASP A 91 10.82 3.72 -8.21
C ASP A 91 10.02 4.84 -8.92
N ASP A 92 9.31 4.52 -10.00
CA ASP A 92 8.58 5.44 -10.86
C ASP A 92 7.10 5.59 -10.51
N PHE A 93 6.72 5.26 -9.27
CA PHE A 93 5.34 5.42 -8.84
C PHE A 93 4.96 6.89 -8.72
N GLU A 94 3.82 7.24 -9.31
CA GLU A 94 3.20 8.55 -9.19
C GLU A 94 1.85 8.45 -8.49
N VAL A 95 1.50 9.49 -7.72
CA VAL A 95 0.16 9.61 -7.11
C VAL A 95 -0.85 9.95 -8.20
N VAL A 96 -1.80 9.05 -8.42
CA VAL A 96 -2.90 9.21 -9.39
C VAL A 96 -4.10 9.90 -8.72
N ALA A 97 -4.39 9.52 -7.47
CA ALA A 97 -5.45 10.12 -6.68
C ALA A 97 -5.10 10.07 -5.19
N ALA A 98 -5.58 11.05 -4.44
CA ALA A 98 -5.42 11.13 -3.00
C ALA A 98 -6.76 11.52 -2.36
N ARG A 99 -6.88 11.26 -1.06
CA ARG A 99 -8.07 11.62 -0.27
C ARG A 99 -9.34 10.95 -0.80
N LEU A 100 -9.20 9.72 -1.28
CA LEU A 100 -10.31 8.91 -1.77
C LEU A 100 -11.32 8.69 -0.63
N ALA A 101 -12.59 9.05 -0.88
CA ALA A 101 -13.71 8.95 0.05
C ALA A 101 -13.62 9.80 1.35
N ASP A 102 -12.56 10.60 1.51
CA ASP A 102 -12.34 11.46 2.69
C ASP A 102 -13.34 12.62 2.80
N ASP A 103 -14.02 12.95 1.70
CA ASP A 103 -15.11 13.93 1.64
C ASP A 103 -16.43 13.40 2.24
N ARG A 104 -16.53 12.07 2.45
CA ARG A 104 -17.75 11.39 2.88
C ARG A 104 -17.60 10.71 4.23
N TYR A 105 -16.43 10.15 4.50
CA TYR A 105 -16.15 9.35 5.68
C TYR A 105 -14.80 9.74 6.26
N ALA A 106 -14.72 9.82 7.60
CA ALA A 106 -13.48 10.07 8.28
C ALA A 106 -12.70 8.75 8.45
N HIS A 107 -11.37 8.81 8.35
CA HIS A 107 -10.46 7.69 8.61
C HIS A 107 -10.70 6.42 7.76
N VAL A 108 -11.03 6.59 6.48
CA VAL A 108 -11.18 5.45 5.54
C VAL A 108 -9.89 4.62 5.43
N GLU A 109 -10.00 3.29 5.51
CA GLU A 109 -8.87 2.33 5.54
C GLU A 109 -9.14 1.03 4.77
N ALA A 110 -8.23 0.06 4.87
CA ALA A 110 -8.37 -1.30 4.33
C ALA A 110 -8.84 -1.37 2.85
N PRO A 111 -8.15 -0.71 1.89
CA PRO A 111 -8.55 -0.79 0.49
C PRO A 111 -8.47 -2.22 -0.03
N LEU A 112 -9.56 -2.68 -0.64
CA LEU A 112 -9.65 -3.92 -1.41
C LEU A 112 -10.11 -3.59 -2.82
N VAL A 113 -9.34 -3.99 -3.82
CA VAL A 113 -9.58 -3.67 -5.22
C VAL A 113 -9.82 -4.93 -6.01
N PHE A 114 -10.92 -4.97 -6.76
CA PHE A 114 -11.24 -6.09 -7.63
C PHE A 114 -12.01 -5.64 -8.86
N ARG A 115 -11.96 -6.48 -9.89
CA ARG A 115 -12.68 -6.28 -11.15
C ARG A 115 -13.84 -7.24 -11.22
N ASP A 116 -15.03 -6.73 -11.50
CA ASP A 116 -16.19 -7.55 -11.82
C ASP A 116 -15.98 -8.23 -13.18
N HIS A 117 -16.19 -9.55 -13.22
CA HIS A 117 -15.98 -10.36 -14.40
C HIS A 117 -17.15 -10.28 -15.40
N ARG A 118 -18.29 -9.71 -15.00
CA ARG A 118 -19.50 -9.62 -15.84
C ARG A 118 -19.44 -8.47 -16.84
N ASP A 119 -19.03 -7.30 -16.36
CA ASP A 119 -19.00 -6.06 -17.14
C ASP A 119 -17.62 -5.38 -17.16
N GLY A 120 -16.65 -5.89 -16.38
CA GLY A 120 -15.31 -5.34 -16.32
C GLY A 120 -15.15 -4.13 -15.43
N THR A 121 -16.18 -3.73 -14.68
CA THR A 121 -16.14 -2.61 -13.73
C THR A 121 -15.13 -2.86 -12.61
N TRP A 122 -14.34 -1.86 -12.25
CA TRP A 122 -13.45 -1.90 -11.10
C TRP A 122 -14.13 -1.35 -9.86
N TYR A 123 -14.00 -2.07 -8.76
CA TYR A 123 -14.51 -1.70 -7.44
C TYR A 123 -13.35 -1.47 -6.49
N LEU A 124 -13.46 -0.41 -5.69
CA LEU A 124 -12.65 -0.15 -4.52
C LEU A 124 -13.56 -0.27 -3.30
N TRP A 125 -13.33 -1.28 -2.48
CA TRP A 125 -13.92 -1.44 -1.16
C TRP A 125 -12.98 -0.88 -0.12
N VAL A 126 -13.57 -0.28 0.91
CA VAL A 126 -12.86 0.38 1.99
C VAL A 126 -13.62 0.16 3.29
N ASP A 127 -12.90 0.23 4.39
CA ASP A 127 -13.45 0.22 5.75
C ASP A 127 -13.50 1.63 6.32
N GLN A 128 -14.41 1.85 7.27
CA GLN A 128 -14.60 3.10 7.99
C GLN A 128 -14.50 2.89 9.50
#